data_AF-A0A356G648-F1
#
_entry.id   AF-A0A356G648-F1
#
_cell.length_a   1.000
_cell.length_b   1.000
_cell.length_c   1.000
_cell.angle_alpha   90.00
_cell.angle_beta   90.00
_cell.angle_gamma   90.00
#
_symmetry.space_group_name_H-M   'P 1'
#
loop_
_entity.id
_entity.type
_entity.pdbx_description
1 polymer ?
#
loop_
_entity_poly.entity_id
_entity_poly.type
_entity_poly.pdbx_seq_one_letter_code
_entity_poly.pdbx_strand_id
1 'polypeptide(L)' 'MILASQSPRRRELLEQAGFELSLAPADIDESRLPGERPVELVERLAREKAEAALAGLGAARLAGQG' A
#
# COMPACT_ATOMS: atom_id res chain seq x y z
N MET A 1 7.13 -4.73 -8.99
CA MET A 1 6.54 -3.48 -8.42
C MET A 1 5.72 -3.86 -7.19
N ILE A 2 5.55 -2.97 -6.20
CA ILE A 2 4.83 -3.29 -4.96
C ILE A 2 3.50 -2.54 -4.93
N LEU A 3 2.40 -3.26 -4.73
CA LEU A 3 1.07 -2.68 -4.62
C LEU A 3 0.60 -2.72 -3.16
N ALA A 4 0.65 -1.55 -2.52
CA ALA A 4 0.15 -1.32 -1.17
C ALA A 4 -1.36 -1.00 -1.14
N SER A 5 -2.15 -1.73 -1.93
CA SER A 5 -3.59 -1.50 -2.06
C SER A 5 -4.33 -2.82 -2.09
N GLN A 6 -5.40 -2.91 -1.30
CA GLN A 6 -6.32 -4.05 -1.28
C GLN A 6 -7.38 -4.00 -2.39
N SER A 7 -7.33 -3.02 -3.29
CA SER A 7 -8.34 -2.84 -4.34
C SER A 7 -8.09 -3.82 -5.51
N PRO A 8 -9.01 -4.77 -5.79
CA PRO A 8 -8.85 -5.71 -6.90
C PRO A 8 -8.76 -5.00 -8.25
N ARG A 9 -9.59 -3.96 -8.44
CA ARG A 9 -9.58 -3.13 -9.66
C ARG A 9 -8.23 -2.47 -9.91
N ARG A 10 -7.53 -2.03 -8.86
CA ARG A 10 -6.25 -1.32 -8.99
C ARG A 10 -5.12 -2.30 -9.34
N ARG A 11 -5.21 -3.53 -8.86
CA ARG A 11 -4.35 -4.65 -9.28
C ARG A 11 -4.56 -4.98 -10.76
N GLU A 12 -5.80 -5.20 -11.17
CA GLU A 12 -6.15 -5.53 -12.56
C GLU A 12 -5.63 -4.49 -13.56
N LEU A 13 -5.80 -3.19 -13.26
CA LEU A 13 -5.30 -2.11 -14.13
C LEU A 13 -3.77 -2.13 -14.31
N LEU A 14 -3.03 -2.43 -13.24
CA LEU A 14 -1.57 -2.47 -13.28
C LEU A 14 -1.06 -3.77 -13.95
N GLU A 15 -1.72 -4.90 -13.71
CA GLU A 15 -1.42 -6.15 -14.43
C GLU A 15 -1.71 -6.01 -15.93
N GLN A 16 -2.82 -5.37 -16.31
CA GLN A 16 -3.15 -5.05 -17.72
C GLN A 16 -2.12 -4.11 -18.37
N ALA A 17 -1.50 -3.23 -17.58
CA ALA A 17 -0.41 -2.38 -18.03
C ALA A 17 0.95 -3.11 -18.13
N GLY A 18 0.99 -4.41 -17.82
CA GLY A 18 2.19 -5.26 -17.95
C GLY A 18 3.10 -5.27 -16.73
N PHE A 19 2.64 -4.79 -15.57
CA PHE A 19 3.44 -4.81 -14.35
C PHE A 19 3.31 -6.15 -13.60
N GLU A 20 4.44 -6.73 -13.22
CA GLU A 20 4.47 -7.78 -12.19
C GLU A 20 4.39 -7.16 -10.80
N LEU A 21 3.37 -7.58 -10.04
CA LEU A 21 3.02 -6.99 -8.75
C LEU A 21 3.30 -7.97 -7.62
N SER A 22 4.00 -7.48 -6.59
CA SER A 22 4.03 -8.10 -5.26
C SER A 22 3.02 -7.36 -4.39
N LEU A 23 2.06 -8.09 -3.84
CA LEU A 23 1.04 -7.52 -2.97
C LEU A 23 1.59 -7.39 -1.55
N ALA A 24 1.49 -6.19 -0.99
CA ALA A 24 1.76 -5.93 0.42
C ALA A 24 0.58 -5.15 0.97
N PRO A 25 -0.52 -5.83 1.37
CA PRO A 25 -1.69 -5.17 1.94
C PRO A 25 -1.26 -4.30 3.12
N ALA A 26 -1.49 -3.00 3.03
CA ALA A 26 -1.29 -2.08 4.14
C ALA A 26 -2.61 -2.01 4.92
N ASP A 27 -2.57 -2.49 6.17
CA ASP A 27 -3.66 -2.34 7.13
C ASP A 27 -3.46 -1.02 7.88
N ILE A 28 -4.02 0.06 7.33
CA ILE A 28 -3.91 1.42 7.89
C ILE A 28 -5.30 2.02 8.09
N ASP A 29 -5.40 2.98 9.01
CA ASP A 29 -6.63 3.72 9.24
C ASP A 29 -6.85 4.77 8.14
N GLU A 30 -7.88 4.54 7.32
CA GLU A 30 -8.26 5.44 6.22
C GLU A 30 -9.22 6.56 6.66
N SER A 31 -9.53 6.66 7.96
CA SER A 31 -10.40 7.69 8.51
C SER A 31 -9.83 9.08 8.28
N ARG A 32 -10.71 10.03 7.92
CA ARG A 32 -10.36 11.44 7.80
C ARG A 32 -10.09 12.06 9.16
N LEU A 33 -9.02 12.83 9.25
CA LEU A 33 -8.75 13.63 10.43
C LEU A 33 -9.65 14.89 10.47
N PRO A 34 -9.95 15.45 11.66
CA PRO A 34 -10.72 16.68 11.76
C PRO A 34 -10.05 17.83 10.99
N GLY A 35 -10.78 18.45 10.06
CA GLY A 35 -10.29 19.56 9.24
C GLY A 35 -9.37 19.16 8.07
N GLU A 36 -9.11 17.87 7.88
CA GLU A 36 -8.25 17.38 6.79
C GLU A 36 -8.92 17.59 5.43
N ARG A 37 -8.22 18.26 4.51
CA ARG A 37 -8.70 18.46 3.14
C ARG A 37 -8.56 17.17 2.33
N PRO A 38 -9.36 16.99 1.27
CA PRO A 38 -9.29 15.79 0.43
C PRO A 38 -7.90 15.49 -0.14
N VAL A 39 -7.13 16.51 -0.51
CA VAL A 39 -5.75 16.35 -1.03
C VAL A 39 -4.81 15.87 0.08
N GLU A 40 -4.91 16.45 1.27
CA GLU A 40 -4.08 16.10 2.44
C GLU A 40 -4.33 14.66 2.89
N LEU A 41 -5.60 14.25 2.91
CA LEU A 41 -5.99 12.87 3.16
C LEU A 41 -5.33 11.92 2.16
N VAL A 42 -5.46 12.19 0.86
CA VAL A 42 -4.94 11.29 -0.18
C VAL A 42 -3.42 11.20 -0.11
N GLU A 43 -2.73 12.31 0.11
CA GLU A 43 -1.28 12.33 0.28
C GLU A 43 -0.83 11.56 1.53
N ARG A 44 -1.50 11.76 2.67
CA ARG A 44 -1.22 11.06 3.92
C ARG A 44 -1.41 9.56 3.76
N LEU A 45 -2.58 9.13 3.27
CA LEU A 45 -2.88 7.71 3.07
C LEU A 45 -1.94 7.04 2.07
N ALA A 46 -1.52 7.75 1.01
CA ALA A 46 -0.54 7.22 0.07
C ALA A 46 0.82 6.97 0.73
N ARG A 47 1.27 7.91 1.59
CA ARG A 47 2.51 7.77 2.35
C ARG A 47 2.43 6.62 3.35
N GLU A 48 1.39 6.59 4.18
CA GLU A 48 1.21 5.55 5.21
C GLU A 48 1.14 4.14 4.58
N LYS A 49 0.46 3.99 3.43
CA LYS A 49 0.44 2.72 2.69
C LYS A 49 1.82 2.29 2.22
N ALA A 50 2.63 3.22 1.71
CA ALA A 50 3.98 2.92 1.25
C ALA A 50 4.90 2.50 2.42
N GLU A 51 4.81 3.20 3.55
CA GLU A 51 5.57 2.90 4.76
C GLU A 51 5.18 1.54 5.34
N ALA A 52 3.88 1.25 5.46
CA ALA A 52 3.38 -0.05 5.93
C ALA A 52 3.82 -1.20 5.01
N ALA A 53 3.77 -0.99 3.69
CA ALA A 53 4.25 -1.99 2.73
C ALA A 53 5.76 -2.23 2.88
N LEU A 54 6.57 -1.19 3.06
CA LEU A 54 8.02 -1.31 3.28
C LEU A 54 8.33 -2.10 4.56
N ALA A 55 7.63 -1.79 5.66
CA ALA A 55 7.79 -2.50 6.93
C ALA A 55 7.41 -4.00 6.80
N GLY A 56 6.31 -4.31 6.13
CA GLY A 56 5.85 -5.68 5.91
C GLY A 56 6.85 -6.52 5.09
N LEU A 57 7.51 -5.92 4.10
CA LEU A 57 8.54 -6.60 3.31
C LEU A 57 9.80 -6.88 4.13
N GLY A 58 10.19 -5.94 4.99
CA GLY A 58 11.30 -6.13 5.93
C GLY A 58 11.04 -7.30 6.87
N ALA A 59 9.84 -7.38 7.44
CA ALA A 59 9.42 -8.48 8.29
C ALA A 59 9.41 -9.84 7.55
N ALA A 60 8.84 -9.88 6.33
CA ALA A 60 8.81 -11.10 5.52
C ALA A 60 10.21 -11.62 5.15
N ARG A 61 11.17 -10.71 4.88
CA ARG A 61 12.56 -11.07 4.55
C ARG A 61 13.33 -11.65 5.73
N LEU A 62 12.99 -11.26 6.97
CA LEU A 62 13.56 -11.81 8.19
C LEU A 62 12.98 -13.19 8.52
N ALA A 63 11.69 -13.40 8.24
CA ALA A 63 11.01 -14.68 8.47
C ALA A 63 11.45 -15.80 7.51
N GLY A 64 11.90 -15.47 6.29
CA GLY A 64 12.35 -16.45 5.28
C GLY A 64 13.82 -16.89 5.37
N GLN A 65 14.53 -16.50 6.44
CA GLN A 65 15.95 -16.86 6.67
C GLN A 65 16.15 -17.88 7.81
N GLY A 66 15.09 -18.59 8.21
CA GLY A 66 15.12 -19.65 9.24
C GLY A 66 14.98 -21.05 8.66
#